data_AF-A0A6G0ADP1-F1
#
_entry.id   AF-A0A6G0ADP1-F1
#
_cell.length_a   1.000
_cell.length_b   1.000
_cell.length_c   1.000
_cell.angle_alpha   90.00
_cell.angle_beta   90.00
_cell.angle_gamma   90.00
#
_symmetry.space_group_name_H-M   'P 1'
#
loop_
_entity.id
_entity.type
_entity.pdbx_description
1 polymer ?
#
loop_
_entity_poly.entity_id
_entity_poly.type
_entity_poly.pdbx_seq_one_letter_code
_entity_poly.pdbx_strand_id
1 'polypeptide(L)'
;MIMKKYLGLFIFILIVAGCSSSEVTKTNTSDESNIVDPQIRKQKALEHVVNGSIAESKGDYSQAINEFNIALDYDTGAGICYSLAKNYYTVNKLGSALKFAKMSVQLDTTNSEYKLLLADIFIEAREIDSAAVVLEKILATDSTDVGTYYKLAGIYENSRPLEAIKIYNKLTEIIGLDWNVLLRVAELYEKLGFKDKAAESVEGLLEIDPSNVALQKLAIDFYIRNGYNDKALNMVDELISVMPDDIEAREKRAQIFIIQNDWDKASKEFKYIIEKPDVPLESKISIGATYFAKSFSDSTTLPVAKEFFELIDKDTSYWQVKLYLGAIALNEGNDSLAIENFKYVTENASWHVESWVRLGGLYFDNRRYEDAEIIMRKAIELFPNEFAVNLILGLSLAQQNKTLESKDYLKKAVELNPSDVNALSAYGFTLSQLNESDEAIEYLNRALKIDPNNVSVIGQLGLLYNNLNMMAESDSLYELALQIDSQNALINNNYAYSLSERNLQLDRALQMIEIAMAADSSNSSYLDTYGWIYFKLGNYNKAYYYIQKAIGVDGEGNAELLEHLGDVLYMLDRKEEAIDYWEKALKLDSANESLKKKISTGII
;
A
#
# COMPACT_ATOMS: atom_id res chain seq x y z
N MET A 1 -11.27 -11.37 -34.58
CA MET A 1 -11.73 -12.44 -35.47
C MET A 1 -12.36 -13.54 -34.61
N ILE A 2 -13.70 -13.69 -34.69
CA ILE A 2 -14.50 -14.95 -34.56
C ILE A 2 -14.48 -15.66 -33.17
N MET A 3 -15.56 -15.58 -32.37
CA MET A 3 -16.65 -16.60 -32.16
C MET A 3 -16.14 -17.97 -31.65
N LYS A 4 -16.76 -18.73 -30.71
CA LYS A 4 -18.18 -18.99 -30.40
C LYS A 4 -18.30 -19.90 -29.16
N LYS A 5 -19.41 -19.74 -28.40
CA LYS A 5 -20.26 -20.70 -27.65
C LYS A 5 -19.71 -22.08 -27.22
N TYR A 6 -19.96 -22.43 -25.94
CA TYR A 6 -20.59 -23.72 -25.58
C TYR A 6 -21.66 -23.54 -24.48
N LEU A 7 -22.81 -24.16 -24.75
CA LEU A 7 -24.04 -24.24 -23.97
C LEU A 7 -24.07 -25.64 -23.33
N GLY A 8 -24.24 -25.73 -22.02
CA GLY A 8 -24.38 -27.00 -21.30
C GLY A 8 -25.60 -26.96 -20.38
N LEU A 9 -26.70 -27.58 -20.85
CA LEU A 9 -27.89 -27.90 -20.07
C LEU A 9 -27.53 -28.91 -18.96
N PHE A 10 -27.97 -28.67 -17.73
CA PHE A 10 -28.20 -29.75 -16.76
C PHE A 10 -29.59 -29.60 -16.14
N ILE A 11 -30.46 -30.54 -16.53
CA ILE A 11 -31.78 -30.79 -15.95
C ILE A 11 -31.57 -31.75 -14.80
N PHE A 12 -32.03 -31.39 -13.60
CA PHE A 12 -32.17 -32.34 -12.49
C PHE A 12 -33.65 -32.52 -12.18
N ILE A 13 -34.16 -33.69 -12.57
CA ILE A 13 -35.48 -34.22 -12.22
C ILE A 13 -35.32 -34.94 -10.89
N LEU A 14 -36.13 -34.58 -9.89
CA LEU A 14 -36.29 -35.37 -8.67
C LEU A 14 -37.78 -35.64 -8.46
N ILE A 15 -38.16 -36.85 -8.85
CA ILE A 15 -39.44 -37.50 -8.57
C ILE A 15 -39.27 -38.24 -7.25
N VAL A 16 -40.14 -37.96 -6.27
CA VAL A 16 -40.46 -38.92 -5.21
C VAL A 16 -41.97 -39.01 -5.11
N ALA A 17 -42.48 -40.20 -5.42
CA ALA A 17 -43.85 -40.61 -5.21
C ALA A 17 -44.04 -41.14 -3.78
N GLY A 18 -45.20 -40.90 -3.19
CA GLY A 18 -45.65 -41.51 -1.95
C GLY A 18 -47.14 -41.23 -1.72
N CYS A 19 -47.97 -42.21 -2.08
CA CYS A 19 -49.43 -42.20 -1.98
C CYS A 19 -49.95 -42.17 -0.54
N SER A 20 -51.07 -41.48 -0.31
CA SER A 20 -52.21 -42.08 0.42
C SER A 20 -53.53 -41.41 0.00
N SER A 21 -54.49 -42.26 -0.33
CA SER A 21 -55.85 -41.99 -0.79
C SER A 21 -56.80 -41.51 0.31
N SER A 22 -57.74 -40.63 -0.04
CA SER A 22 -59.16 -40.78 0.35
C SER A 22 -60.10 -39.91 -0.52
N GLU A 23 -60.98 -40.64 -1.21
CA GLU A 23 -62.37 -40.36 -1.62
C GLU A 23 -62.77 -39.03 -2.28
N VAL A 24 -63.15 -39.18 -3.55
CA VAL A 24 -63.98 -38.27 -4.33
C VAL A 24 -65.46 -38.53 -3.99
N THR A 25 -66.11 -37.57 -3.35
CA THR A 25 -67.56 -37.40 -3.42
C THR A 25 -67.89 -36.40 -4.51
N LYS A 26 -68.48 -36.91 -5.61
CA LYS A 26 -69.23 -36.10 -6.57
C LYS A 26 -70.51 -35.64 -5.90
N THR A 27 -70.74 -34.33 -5.87
CA THR A 27 -72.08 -33.75 -5.85
C THR A 27 -72.22 -32.81 -7.03
N ASN A 28 -73.07 -33.22 -7.97
CA ASN A 28 -73.69 -32.35 -8.96
C ASN A 28 -74.62 -31.35 -8.25
N THR A 29 -74.67 -30.12 -8.77
CA THR A 29 -75.84 -29.20 -8.84
C THR A 29 -75.31 -27.93 -9.53
N SER A 30 -75.44 -27.79 -10.85
CA SER A 30 -76.52 -27.09 -11.56
C SER A 30 -76.79 -25.66 -11.04
N ASP A 31 -76.51 -24.69 -11.92
CA ASP A 31 -77.11 -23.36 -12.05
C ASP A 31 -77.29 -22.49 -10.80
N GLU A 32 -76.65 -21.30 -10.80
CA GLU A 32 -77.35 -20.07 -10.40
C GLU A 32 -76.59 -18.82 -10.89
N SER A 33 -77.02 -18.33 -12.05
CA SER A 33 -76.96 -16.92 -12.41
C SER A 33 -77.81 -16.11 -11.43
N ASN A 34 -77.26 -15.74 -10.26
CA ASN A 34 -77.94 -14.82 -9.34
C ASN A 34 -77.53 -13.38 -9.64
N ILE A 35 -78.49 -12.62 -10.16
CA ILE A 35 -78.52 -11.16 -10.17
C ILE A 35 -78.60 -10.72 -8.70
N VAL A 36 -77.45 -10.63 -8.03
CA VAL A 36 -77.35 -10.04 -6.69
C VAL A 36 -77.62 -8.55 -6.82
N ASP A 37 -78.58 -8.05 -6.05
CA ASP A 37 -78.91 -6.63 -5.92
C ASP A 37 -77.62 -5.77 -5.84
N PRO A 38 -77.46 -4.73 -6.70
CA PRO A 38 -76.33 -3.82 -6.65
C PRO A 38 -76.03 -3.25 -5.25
N GLN A 39 -77.04 -3.07 -4.39
CA GLN A 39 -76.83 -2.61 -3.01
C GLN A 39 -76.18 -3.68 -2.13
N ILE A 40 -76.60 -4.94 -2.26
CA ILE A 40 -76.04 -6.07 -1.50
C ILE A 40 -74.60 -6.35 -1.92
N ARG A 41 -74.28 -6.22 -3.23
CA ARG A 41 -72.90 -6.31 -3.71
C ARG A 41 -72.00 -5.24 -3.10
N LYS A 42 -72.46 -3.99 -3.07
CA LYS A 42 -71.72 -2.87 -2.45
C LYS A 42 -71.52 -3.07 -0.95
N GLN A 43 -72.53 -3.60 -0.24
CA GLN A 43 -72.42 -3.87 1.19
C GLN A 43 -71.38 -4.95 1.48
N LYS A 44 -71.35 -6.03 0.71
CA LYS A 44 -70.33 -7.08 0.82
C LYS A 44 -68.93 -6.57 0.47
N ALA A 45 -68.80 -5.75 -0.56
CA ALA A 45 -67.53 -5.11 -0.89
C ALA A 45 -67.03 -4.25 0.29
N LEU A 46 -67.90 -3.44 0.90
CA LEU A 46 -67.54 -2.57 2.02
C LEU A 46 -67.07 -3.36 3.25
N GLU A 47 -67.71 -4.49 3.56
CA GLU A 47 -67.30 -5.37 4.66
C GLU A 47 -65.86 -5.85 4.47
N HIS A 48 -65.53 -6.35 3.28
CA HIS A 48 -64.17 -6.80 2.96
C HIS A 48 -63.16 -5.65 2.90
N VAL A 49 -63.55 -4.44 2.46
CA VAL A 49 -62.70 -3.25 2.54
C VAL A 49 -62.36 -2.90 4.00
N VAL A 50 -63.34 -2.91 4.90
CA VAL A 50 -63.13 -2.64 6.33
C VAL A 50 -62.20 -3.69 6.95
N ASN A 51 -62.42 -4.98 6.67
CA ASN A 51 -61.56 -6.06 7.15
C ASN A 51 -60.12 -5.93 6.60
N GLY A 52 -59.98 -5.59 5.33
CA GLY A 52 -58.69 -5.33 4.69
C GLY A 52 -57.95 -4.15 5.32
N SER A 53 -58.63 -3.04 5.58
CA SER A 53 -58.05 -1.88 6.27
C SER A 53 -57.66 -2.17 7.72
N ILE A 54 -58.42 -3.00 8.43
CA ILE A 54 -58.07 -3.46 9.79
C ILE A 54 -56.79 -4.30 9.73
N ALA A 55 -56.69 -5.24 8.80
CA ALA A 55 -55.50 -6.06 8.62
C ALA A 55 -54.27 -5.22 8.25
N GLU A 56 -54.43 -4.24 7.34
CA GLU A 56 -53.39 -3.27 6.99
C GLU A 56 -52.91 -2.49 8.22
N SER A 57 -53.82 -2.00 9.05
CA SER A 57 -53.47 -1.26 10.28
C SER A 57 -52.69 -2.09 11.31
N LYS A 58 -52.84 -3.43 11.26
CA LYS A 58 -52.11 -4.39 12.09
C LYS A 58 -50.77 -4.84 11.48
N GLY A 59 -50.46 -4.37 10.27
CA GLY A 59 -49.27 -4.77 9.51
C GLY A 59 -49.39 -6.14 8.83
N ASP A 60 -50.58 -6.76 8.81
CA ASP A 60 -50.81 -8.00 8.07
C ASP A 60 -51.22 -7.71 6.63
N TYR A 61 -50.22 -7.37 5.83
CA TYR A 61 -50.41 -7.03 4.42
C TYR A 61 -50.90 -8.21 3.57
N SER A 62 -50.63 -9.45 3.98
CA SER A 62 -51.07 -10.64 3.22
C SER A 62 -52.57 -10.86 3.39
N GLN A 63 -53.05 -10.75 4.63
CA GLN A 63 -54.48 -10.79 4.90
C GLN A 63 -55.20 -9.59 4.28
N ALA A 64 -54.63 -8.39 4.38
CA ALA A 64 -55.18 -7.18 3.75
C ALA A 64 -55.36 -7.36 2.23
N ILE A 65 -54.34 -7.87 1.54
CA ILE A 65 -54.41 -8.17 0.10
C ILE A 65 -55.51 -9.18 -0.21
N ASN A 66 -55.68 -10.22 0.60
CA ASN A 66 -56.73 -11.22 0.39
C ASN A 66 -58.13 -10.59 0.51
N GLU A 67 -58.38 -9.86 1.60
CA GLU A 67 -59.65 -9.18 1.83
C GLU A 67 -59.96 -8.15 0.73
N PHE A 68 -58.97 -7.35 0.30
CA PHE A 68 -59.19 -6.40 -0.79
C PHE A 68 -59.42 -7.07 -2.16
N ASN A 69 -58.82 -8.24 -2.43
CA ASN A 69 -59.12 -8.99 -3.66
C ASN A 69 -60.55 -9.54 -3.65
N ILE A 70 -61.02 -10.04 -2.50
CA ILE A 70 -62.43 -10.46 -2.35
C ILE A 70 -63.35 -9.26 -2.54
N ALA A 71 -63.01 -8.10 -1.96
CA ALA A 71 -63.75 -6.86 -2.16
C ALA A 71 -63.83 -6.46 -3.65
N LEU A 72 -62.73 -6.64 -4.39
CA LEU A 72 -62.63 -6.32 -5.82
C LEU A 72 -63.57 -7.18 -6.70
N ASP A 73 -63.85 -8.42 -6.29
CA ASP A 73 -64.81 -9.30 -6.98
C ASP A 73 -66.26 -8.78 -6.90
N TYR A 74 -66.57 -7.99 -5.86
CA TYR A 74 -67.88 -7.40 -5.63
C TYR A 74 -68.01 -5.97 -6.15
N ASP A 75 -66.94 -5.15 -6.06
CA ASP A 75 -66.91 -3.76 -6.51
C ASP A 75 -65.52 -3.39 -7.06
N THR A 76 -65.49 -2.77 -8.24
CA THR A 76 -64.25 -2.34 -8.92
C THR A 76 -63.96 -0.86 -8.65
N GLY A 77 -64.09 -0.44 -7.39
CA GLY A 77 -63.86 0.94 -6.96
C GLY A 77 -62.39 1.36 -7.00
N ALA A 78 -62.15 2.64 -7.29
CA ALA A 78 -60.80 3.22 -7.34
C ALA A 78 -60.04 3.06 -6.01
N GLY A 79 -60.73 3.25 -4.87
CA GLY A 79 -60.14 3.09 -3.54
C GLY A 79 -59.70 1.65 -3.22
N ILE A 80 -60.43 0.65 -3.68
CA ILE A 80 -60.07 -0.78 -3.50
C ILE A 80 -58.81 -1.10 -4.30
N CYS A 81 -58.76 -0.64 -5.56
CA CYS A 81 -57.57 -0.76 -6.39
C CYS A 81 -56.36 -0.05 -5.78
N TYR A 82 -56.55 1.14 -5.19
CA TYR A 82 -55.49 1.89 -4.51
C TYR A 82 -54.95 1.14 -3.29
N SER A 83 -55.83 0.62 -2.43
CA SER A 83 -55.44 -0.18 -1.27
C SER A 83 -54.69 -1.45 -1.69
N LEU A 84 -55.14 -2.15 -2.74
CA LEU A 84 -54.40 -3.29 -3.30
C LEU A 84 -53.02 -2.87 -3.80
N ALA A 85 -52.93 -1.79 -4.57
CA ALA A 85 -51.66 -1.27 -5.08
C ALA A 85 -50.68 -0.96 -3.96
N LYS A 86 -51.13 -0.25 -2.92
CA LYS A 86 -50.35 0.13 -1.75
C LYS A 86 -49.82 -1.10 -1.01
N ASN A 87 -50.70 -2.06 -0.72
CA ASN A 87 -50.30 -3.26 0.01
C ASN A 87 -49.36 -4.15 -0.83
N TYR A 88 -49.60 -4.31 -2.14
CA TYR A 88 -48.68 -5.02 -3.03
C TYR A 88 -47.32 -4.33 -3.14
N TYR A 89 -47.29 -3.00 -3.13
CA TYR A 89 -46.05 -2.23 -3.11
C TYR A 89 -45.28 -2.48 -1.80
N THR A 90 -45.95 -2.46 -0.65
CA THR A 90 -45.33 -2.75 0.66
C THR A 90 -44.71 -4.15 0.74
N VAL A 91 -45.34 -5.17 0.12
CA VAL A 91 -44.78 -6.54 0.08
C VAL A 91 -43.83 -6.77 -1.11
N ASN A 92 -43.36 -5.71 -1.75
CA ASN A 92 -42.42 -5.73 -2.89
C ASN A 92 -42.89 -6.58 -4.10
N LYS A 93 -44.19 -6.63 -4.36
CA LYS A 93 -44.79 -7.28 -5.53
C LYS A 93 -45.11 -6.24 -6.62
N LEU A 94 -44.05 -5.66 -7.19
CA LEU A 94 -44.13 -4.51 -8.11
C LEU A 94 -45.06 -4.72 -9.31
N GLY A 95 -45.10 -5.92 -9.91
CA GLY A 95 -45.98 -6.20 -11.05
C GLY A 95 -47.47 -6.09 -10.70
N SER A 96 -47.88 -6.63 -9.55
CA SER A 96 -49.25 -6.52 -9.05
C SER A 96 -49.55 -5.10 -8.59
N ALA A 97 -48.60 -4.46 -7.89
CA ALA A 97 -48.72 -3.08 -7.44
C ALA A 97 -48.99 -2.14 -8.63
N LEU A 98 -48.20 -2.28 -9.69
CA LEU A 98 -48.31 -1.48 -10.91
C LEU A 98 -49.65 -1.69 -11.63
N LYS A 99 -50.13 -2.93 -11.71
CA LYS A 99 -51.44 -3.25 -12.30
C LYS A 99 -52.56 -2.49 -11.59
N PHE A 100 -52.63 -2.62 -10.26
CA PHE A 100 -53.71 -2.03 -9.48
C PHE A 100 -53.58 -0.50 -9.35
N ALA A 101 -52.35 0.05 -9.32
CA ALA A 101 -52.12 1.49 -9.33
C ALA A 101 -52.57 2.14 -10.66
N LYS A 102 -52.34 1.47 -11.80
CA LYS A 102 -52.88 1.94 -13.10
C LYS A 102 -54.41 1.91 -13.10
N MET A 103 -55.03 0.88 -12.53
CA MET A 103 -56.49 0.77 -12.43
C MET A 103 -57.08 1.86 -11.53
N SER A 104 -56.49 2.14 -10.36
CA SER A 104 -57.00 3.19 -9.46
C SER A 104 -56.98 4.57 -10.10
N VAL A 105 -55.89 4.93 -10.80
CA VAL A 105 -55.78 6.20 -11.53
C VAL A 105 -56.71 6.27 -12.75
N GLN A 106 -56.99 5.16 -13.41
CA GLN A 106 -57.96 5.12 -14.52
C GLN A 106 -59.40 5.33 -14.05
N LEU A 107 -59.76 4.77 -12.89
CA LEU A 107 -61.09 4.86 -12.31
C LEU A 107 -61.36 6.21 -11.67
N ASP A 108 -60.34 6.84 -11.08
CA ASP A 108 -60.39 8.22 -10.60
C ASP A 108 -59.14 8.99 -11.06
N THR A 109 -59.31 9.72 -12.17
CA THR A 109 -58.23 10.50 -12.81
C THR A 109 -57.92 11.81 -12.08
N THR A 110 -58.74 12.21 -11.10
CA THR A 110 -58.60 13.50 -10.40
C THR A 110 -57.79 13.37 -9.11
N ASN A 111 -57.75 12.18 -8.52
CA ASN A 111 -57.08 11.95 -7.24
C ASN A 111 -55.54 11.97 -7.36
N SER A 112 -54.90 12.96 -6.75
CA SER A 112 -53.44 13.12 -6.74
C SER A 112 -52.70 12.05 -5.92
N GLU A 113 -53.31 11.52 -4.86
CA GLU A 113 -52.70 10.47 -4.02
C GLU A 113 -52.52 9.17 -4.82
N TYR A 114 -53.49 8.83 -5.67
CA TYR A 114 -53.41 7.65 -6.53
C TYR A 114 -52.31 7.80 -7.59
N LYS A 115 -52.16 9.01 -8.15
CA LYS A 115 -51.07 9.33 -9.08
C LYS A 115 -49.71 9.28 -8.40
N LEU A 116 -49.59 9.78 -7.17
CA LEU A 116 -48.33 9.76 -6.41
C LEU A 116 -47.87 8.32 -6.15
N LEU A 117 -48.76 7.43 -5.68
CA LEU A 117 -48.42 6.03 -5.49
C LEU A 117 -48.02 5.35 -6.81
N LEU A 118 -48.71 5.65 -7.92
CA LEU A 118 -48.35 5.14 -9.24
C LEU A 118 -46.94 5.63 -9.66
N ALA A 119 -46.61 6.89 -9.42
CA ALA A 119 -45.28 7.43 -9.69
C ALA A 119 -44.22 6.74 -8.83
N ASP A 120 -44.45 6.56 -7.53
CA ASP A 120 -43.51 5.88 -6.62
C ASP A 120 -43.24 4.43 -7.05
N ILE A 121 -44.27 3.70 -7.50
CA ILE A 121 -44.12 2.35 -8.05
C ILE A 121 -43.29 2.38 -9.36
N PHE A 122 -43.51 3.35 -10.24
CA PHE A 122 -42.69 3.49 -11.45
C PHE A 122 -41.22 3.82 -11.14
N ILE A 123 -40.97 4.66 -10.13
CA ILE A 123 -39.61 4.98 -9.67
C ILE A 123 -38.91 3.72 -9.17
N GLU A 124 -39.56 2.93 -8.31
CA GLU A 124 -39.01 1.68 -7.79
C GLU A 124 -38.76 0.65 -8.91
N ALA A 125 -39.66 0.61 -9.89
CA ALA A 125 -39.52 -0.21 -11.10
C ALA A 125 -38.44 0.30 -12.09
N ARG A 126 -37.78 1.43 -11.79
CA ARG A 126 -36.81 2.13 -12.65
C ARG A 126 -37.37 2.59 -13.99
N GLU A 127 -38.69 2.79 -14.08
CA GLU A 127 -39.38 3.35 -15.24
C GLU A 127 -39.48 4.88 -15.13
N ILE A 128 -38.34 5.57 -15.25
CA ILE A 128 -38.21 7.02 -15.01
C ILE A 128 -39.13 7.86 -15.89
N ASP A 129 -39.22 7.56 -17.19
CA ASP A 129 -40.09 8.32 -18.11
C ASP A 129 -41.58 8.14 -17.79
N SER A 130 -42.00 6.94 -17.38
CA SER A 130 -43.37 6.68 -16.93
C SER A 130 -43.69 7.45 -15.65
N ALA A 131 -42.77 7.45 -14.68
CA ALA A 131 -42.91 8.21 -13.43
C ALA A 131 -43.04 9.72 -13.69
N ALA A 132 -42.17 10.27 -14.56
CA ALA A 132 -42.16 11.68 -14.90
C ALA A 132 -43.51 12.14 -15.48
N VAL A 133 -44.07 11.39 -16.43
CA VAL A 133 -45.39 11.70 -17.01
C VAL A 133 -46.49 11.75 -15.96
N VAL A 134 -46.44 10.89 -14.94
CA VAL A 134 -47.44 10.89 -13.86
C VAL A 134 -47.25 12.09 -12.93
N LEU A 135 -46.01 12.43 -12.57
CA LEU A 135 -45.69 13.60 -11.74
C LEU A 135 -46.02 14.92 -12.45
N GLU A 136 -45.74 15.04 -13.75
CA GLU A 136 -46.13 16.21 -14.56
C GLU A 136 -47.65 16.40 -14.61
N LYS A 137 -48.43 15.31 -14.62
CA LYS A 137 -49.90 15.38 -14.53
C LYS A 137 -50.39 15.86 -13.17
N ILE A 138 -49.66 15.59 -12.09
CA ILE A 138 -49.96 16.15 -10.78
C ILE A 138 -49.69 17.66 -10.80
N LEU A 139 -48.53 18.08 -11.32
CA LEU A 139 -48.17 19.50 -11.45
C LEU A 139 -49.07 20.29 -12.42
N ALA A 140 -49.67 19.63 -13.40
CA ALA A 140 -50.67 20.25 -14.28
C ALA A 140 -51.99 20.55 -13.55
N THR A 141 -52.32 19.81 -12.48
CA THR A 141 -53.49 20.07 -11.63
C THR A 141 -53.16 21.06 -10.52
N ASP A 142 -51.99 20.91 -9.88
CA ASP A 142 -51.49 21.80 -8.84
C ASP A 142 -50.05 22.20 -9.15
N SER A 143 -49.89 23.37 -9.76
CA SER A 143 -48.57 23.88 -10.16
C SER A 143 -47.73 24.38 -8.99
N THR A 144 -48.26 24.37 -7.76
CA THR A 144 -47.58 24.84 -6.55
C THR A 144 -47.13 23.71 -5.61
N ASP A 145 -47.34 22.45 -6.01
CA ASP A 145 -46.94 21.28 -5.22
C ASP A 145 -45.41 21.08 -5.21
N VAL A 146 -44.79 21.67 -4.19
CA VAL A 146 -43.35 21.59 -3.91
C VAL A 146 -42.85 20.15 -3.81
N GLY A 147 -43.61 19.26 -3.17
CA GLY A 147 -43.19 17.87 -2.94
C GLY A 147 -43.08 17.10 -4.26
N THR A 148 -44.01 17.34 -5.18
CA THR A 148 -43.96 16.76 -6.52
C THR A 148 -42.81 17.29 -7.36
N TYR A 149 -42.47 18.59 -7.27
CA TYR A 149 -41.26 19.13 -7.92
C TYR A 149 -39.98 18.44 -7.42
N TYR A 150 -39.81 18.27 -6.10
CA TYR A 150 -38.66 17.56 -5.54
C TYR A 150 -38.56 16.12 -6.03
N LYS A 151 -39.68 15.38 -6.03
CA LYS A 151 -39.73 14.00 -6.58
C LYS A 151 -39.37 13.99 -8.06
N LEU A 152 -39.93 14.89 -8.86
CA LEU A 152 -39.71 14.96 -10.31
C LEU A 152 -38.27 15.33 -10.66
N ALA A 153 -37.66 16.28 -9.95
CA ALA A 153 -36.25 16.62 -10.13
C ALA A 153 -35.35 15.45 -9.69
N GLY A 154 -35.64 14.85 -8.53
CA GLY A 154 -34.88 13.74 -7.94
C GLY A 154 -34.74 12.53 -8.87
N ILE A 155 -35.79 12.15 -9.60
CA ILE A 155 -35.73 11.02 -10.54
C ILE A 155 -34.82 11.29 -11.75
N TYR A 156 -34.54 12.56 -12.05
CA TYR A 156 -33.69 12.97 -13.16
C TYR A 156 -32.24 13.28 -12.77
N GLU A 157 -31.92 13.50 -11.48
CA GLU A 157 -30.57 13.89 -11.05
C GLU A 157 -29.44 13.01 -11.60
N ASN A 158 -29.67 11.70 -11.64
CA ASN A 158 -28.67 10.74 -12.10
C ASN A 158 -28.75 10.45 -13.61
N SER A 159 -29.95 10.48 -14.19
CA SER A 159 -30.19 10.05 -15.57
C SER A 159 -30.13 11.22 -16.57
N ARG A 160 -30.66 12.38 -16.19
CA ARG A 160 -30.79 13.60 -17.00
C ARG A 160 -30.61 14.84 -16.11
N PRO A 161 -29.40 15.10 -15.60
CA PRO A 161 -29.13 16.15 -14.61
C PRO A 161 -29.53 17.57 -15.08
N LEU A 162 -29.41 17.87 -16.38
CA LEU A 162 -29.86 19.15 -16.93
C LEU A 162 -31.38 19.34 -16.87
N GLU A 163 -32.16 18.26 -16.98
CA GLU A 163 -33.61 18.35 -16.82
C GLU A 163 -33.98 18.51 -15.35
N ALA A 164 -33.30 17.79 -14.43
CA ALA A 164 -33.46 17.99 -13.00
C ALA A 164 -33.22 19.45 -12.60
N ILE A 165 -32.14 20.07 -13.10
CA ILE A 165 -31.84 21.48 -12.86
C ILE A 165 -32.96 22.41 -13.38
N LYS A 166 -33.52 22.16 -14.57
CA LYS A 166 -34.65 22.98 -15.05
C LYS A 166 -35.87 22.88 -14.14
N ILE A 167 -36.14 21.69 -13.60
CA ILE A 167 -37.26 21.47 -12.68
C ILE A 167 -36.99 22.18 -11.35
N TYR A 168 -35.76 22.13 -10.84
CA TYR A 168 -35.34 22.88 -9.65
C TYR A 168 -35.44 24.39 -9.86
N ASN A 169 -35.00 24.93 -11.00
CA ASN A 169 -35.13 26.36 -11.28
C ASN A 169 -36.60 26.81 -11.34
N LYS A 170 -37.49 26.00 -11.92
CA LYS A 170 -38.94 26.26 -11.86
C LYS A 170 -39.48 26.24 -10.42
N LEU A 171 -38.97 25.33 -9.58
CA LEU A 171 -39.34 25.31 -8.17
C LEU A 171 -38.88 26.59 -7.46
N THR A 172 -37.65 27.05 -7.72
CA THR A 172 -37.12 28.32 -7.20
C THR A 172 -37.97 29.53 -7.61
N GLU A 173 -38.54 29.55 -8.82
CA GLU A 173 -39.48 30.61 -9.24
C GLU A 173 -40.76 30.65 -8.39
N ILE A 174 -41.17 29.51 -7.80
CA ILE A 174 -42.39 29.38 -7.00
C ILE A 174 -42.13 29.73 -5.53
N ILE A 175 -41.07 29.17 -4.93
CA ILE A 175 -40.81 29.27 -3.49
C ILE A 175 -39.76 30.33 -3.13
N GLY A 176 -39.06 30.89 -4.12
CA GLY A 176 -37.89 31.74 -3.91
C GLY A 176 -36.61 30.94 -3.68
N LEU A 177 -35.56 31.61 -3.22
CA LEU A 177 -34.28 30.98 -2.89
C LEU A 177 -34.48 29.99 -1.73
N ASP A 178 -34.21 28.72 -2.00
CA ASP A 178 -34.28 27.64 -1.01
C ASP A 178 -32.94 26.92 -0.92
N TRP A 179 -32.52 26.68 0.32
CA TRP A 179 -31.26 26.04 0.66
C TRP A 179 -31.09 24.67 -0.02
N ASN A 180 -32.10 23.80 0.05
CA ASN A 180 -31.99 22.44 -0.47
C ASN A 180 -31.96 22.44 -2.00
N VAL A 181 -32.75 23.32 -2.63
CA VAL A 181 -32.77 23.44 -4.10
C VAL A 181 -31.42 23.94 -4.62
N LEU A 182 -30.90 25.04 -4.07
CA LEU A 182 -29.65 25.64 -4.51
C LEU A 182 -28.45 24.72 -4.30
N LEU A 183 -28.40 23.98 -3.18
CA LEU A 183 -27.35 22.99 -2.93
C LEU A 183 -27.39 21.87 -3.99
N ARG A 184 -28.58 21.32 -4.28
CA ARG A 184 -28.74 20.28 -5.32
C ARG A 184 -28.34 20.80 -6.70
N VAL A 185 -28.76 22.02 -7.05
CA VAL A 185 -28.39 22.63 -8.34
C VAL A 185 -26.88 22.86 -8.43
N ALA A 186 -26.24 23.33 -7.36
CA ALA A 186 -24.79 23.48 -7.29
C ALA A 186 -24.07 22.14 -7.50
N GLU A 187 -24.47 21.08 -6.78
CA GLU A 187 -23.91 19.73 -6.89
C GLU A 187 -24.07 19.16 -8.32
N LEU A 188 -25.23 19.36 -8.95
CA LEU A 188 -25.49 18.90 -10.31
C LEU A 188 -24.66 19.66 -11.35
N TYR A 189 -24.54 20.98 -11.22
CA TYR A 189 -23.66 21.77 -12.09
C TYR A 189 -22.19 21.41 -11.90
N GLU A 190 -21.75 21.17 -10.66
CA GLU A 190 -20.39 20.71 -10.34
C GLU A 190 -20.11 19.35 -11.01
N LYS A 191 -21.02 18.38 -10.88
CA LYS A 191 -20.91 17.05 -11.53
C LYS A 191 -20.84 17.13 -13.05
N LEU A 192 -21.46 18.14 -13.65
CA LEU A 192 -21.42 18.40 -15.09
C LEU A 192 -20.21 19.22 -15.54
N GLY A 193 -19.39 19.71 -14.61
CA GLY A 193 -18.24 20.57 -14.90
C GLY A 193 -18.60 22.03 -15.23
N PHE A 194 -19.85 22.45 -15.01
CA PHE A 194 -20.31 23.82 -15.21
C PHE A 194 -19.98 24.69 -13.98
N LYS A 195 -18.70 24.93 -13.76
CA LYS A 195 -18.16 25.58 -12.56
C LYS A 195 -18.79 26.95 -12.28
N ASP A 196 -18.95 27.79 -13.29
CA ASP A 196 -19.48 29.15 -13.10
C ASP A 196 -20.95 29.13 -12.65
N LYS A 197 -21.75 28.23 -13.21
CA LYS A 197 -23.17 28.08 -12.83
C LYS A 197 -23.34 27.46 -11.44
N ALA A 198 -22.44 26.53 -11.09
CA ALA A 198 -22.39 26.00 -9.74
C ALA A 198 -22.00 27.11 -8.74
N ALA A 199 -21.06 27.99 -9.10
CA ALA A 199 -20.69 29.14 -8.29
C ALA A 199 -21.86 30.12 -8.10
N GLU A 200 -22.63 30.43 -9.14
CA GLU A 200 -23.85 31.26 -9.02
C GLU A 200 -24.85 30.66 -8.00
N SER A 201 -25.00 29.33 -8.00
CA SER A 201 -25.90 28.64 -7.06
C SER A 201 -25.39 28.74 -5.62
N VAL A 202 -24.07 28.64 -5.42
CA VAL A 202 -23.42 28.81 -4.12
C VAL A 202 -23.47 30.26 -3.64
N GLU A 203 -23.33 31.25 -4.53
CA GLU A 203 -23.54 32.66 -4.21
C GLU A 203 -24.97 32.90 -3.73
N GLY A 204 -25.97 32.29 -4.39
CA GLY A 204 -27.36 32.30 -3.92
C GLY A 204 -27.55 31.68 -2.53
N LEU A 205 -26.78 30.65 -2.15
CA LEU A 205 -26.81 30.09 -0.79
C LEU A 205 -26.33 31.10 0.26
N LEU A 206 -25.30 31.88 -0.09
CA LEU A 206 -24.75 32.92 0.80
C LEU A 206 -25.68 34.13 0.90
N GLU A 207 -26.52 34.41 -0.10
CA GLU A 207 -27.52 35.48 -0.04
C GLU A 207 -28.65 35.19 0.97
N ILE A 208 -29.00 33.90 1.18
CA ILE A 208 -30.05 33.49 2.12
C ILE A 208 -29.67 33.87 3.55
N ASP A 209 -28.46 33.50 3.98
CA ASP A 209 -27.91 33.85 5.30
C ASP A 209 -26.40 34.08 5.20
N PRO A 210 -25.97 35.34 4.93
CA PRO A 210 -24.56 35.67 4.78
C PRO A 210 -23.74 35.45 6.05
N SER A 211 -24.38 35.38 7.23
CA SER A 211 -23.73 35.23 8.52
C SER A 211 -23.55 33.77 8.95
N ASN A 212 -24.14 32.83 8.20
CA ASN A 212 -24.09 31.42 8.55
C ASN A 212 -22.73 30.81 8.20
N VAL A 213 -21.94 30.61 9.24
CA VAL A 213 -20.60 30.02 9.19
C VAL A 213 -20.55 28.69 8.46
N ALA A 214 -21.55 27.82 8.64
CA ALA A 214 -21.57 26.52 7.98
C ALA A 214 -21.71 26.66 6.46
N LEU A 215 -22.49 27.66 5.99
CA LEU A 215 -22.63 27.93 4.56
C LEU A 215 -21.38 28.56 3.98
N GLN A 216 -20.77 29.48 4.73
CA GLN A 216 -19.50 30.08 4.34
C GLN A 216 -18.43 29.00 4.16
N LYS A 217 -18.30 28.06 5.10
CA LYS A 217 -17.36 26.94 5.02
C LYS A 217 -17.65 26.02 3.82
N LEU A 218 -18.93 25.70 3.58
CA LEU A 218 -19.33 24.89 2.43
C LEU A 218 -19.00 25.59 1.10
N ALA A 219 -19.24 26.89 1.01
CA ALA A 219 -18.92 27.71 -0.15
C ALA A 219 -17.41 27.78 -0.39
N ILE A 220 -16.62 27.93 0.67
CA ILE A 220 -15.15 27.86 0.61
C ILE A 220 -14.70 26.52 0.04
N ASP A 221 -15.22 25.40 0.56
CA ASP A 221 -14.88 24.06 0.06
C ASP A 221 -15.25 23.87 -1.41
N PHE A 222 -16.39 24.42 -1.82
CA PHE A 222 -16.79 24.45 -3.21
C PHE A 222 -15.80 25.24 -4.07
N TYR A 223 -15.42 26.44 -3.64
CA TYR A 223 -14.47 27.29 -4.37
C TYR A 223 -13.09 26.65 -4.48
N ILE A 224 -12.59 26.01 -3.42
CA ILE A 224 -11.34 25.25 -3.42
C ILE A 224 -11.38 24.13 -4.45
N ARG A 225 -12.41 23.26 -4.39
CA ARG A 225 -12.54 22.09 -5.30
C ARG A 225 -12.68 22.50 -6.77
N ASN A 226 -13.26 23.67 -7.03
CA ASN A 226 -13.48 24.17 -8.39
C ASN A 226 -12.35 25.08 -8.91
N GLY A 227 -11.34 25.39 -8.08
CA GLY A 227 -10.17 26.17 -8.46
C GLY A 227 -10.36 27.70 -8.39
N TYR A 228 -11.41 28.17 -7.72
CA TYR A 228 -11.64 29.58 -7.43
C TYR A 228 -10.84 30.02 -6.19
N ASN A 229 -9.53 29.81 -6.22
CA ASN A 229 -8.63 29.94 -5.06
C ASN A 229 -8.67 31.35 -4.44
N ASP A 230 -8.74 32.40 -5.26
CA ASP A 230 -8.75 33.79 -4.75
C ASP A 230 -10.07 34.12 -4.03
N LYS A 231 -11.22 33.65 -4.57
CA LYS A 231 -12.51 33.80 -3.89
C LYS A 231 -12.52 33.04 -2.56
N ALA A 232 -12.03 31.79 -2.59
CA ALA A 232 -11.91 30.96 -1.38
C ALA A 232 -11.02 31.64 -0.32
N LEU A 233 -9.86 32.16 -0.73
CA LEU A 233 -8.90 32.80 0.18
C LEU A 233 -9.50 34.04 0.84
N ASN A 234 -10.13 34.92 0.06
CA ASN A 234 -10.78 36.13 0.59
C ASN A 234 -11.86 35.77 1.62
N MET A 235 -12.72 34.79 1.32
CA MET A 235 -13.75 34.34 2.25
C MET A 235 -13.18 33.71 3.52
N VAL A 236 -12.13 32.90 3.40
CA VAL A 236 -11.46 32.31 4.56
C VAL A 236 -10.78 33.38 5.41
N ASP A 237 -10.15 34.39 4.80
CA ASP A 237 -9.52 35.49 5.53
C ASP A 237 -10.55 36.35 6.27
N GLU A 238 -11.71 36.63 5.66
CA GLU A 238 -12.84 37.28 6.34
C GLU A 238 -13.33 36.43 7.52
N LEU A 239 -13.50 35.11 7.32
CA LEU A 239 -13.93 34.18 8.37
C LEU A 239 -12.95 34.15 9.54
N ILE A 240 -11.65 34.06 9.27
CA ILE A 240 -10.58 34.06 10.28
C ILE A 240 -10.49 35.43 10.99
N SER A 241 -10.80 36.54 10.31
CA SER A 241 -10.81 37.87 10.94
C SER A 241 -11.85 37.99 12.06
N VAL A 242 -12.98 37.27 11.93
CA VAL A 242 -14.05 37.22 12.93
C VAL A 242 -13.81 36.10 13.93
N MET A 243 -13.33 34.94 13.47
CA MET A 243 -13.08 33.74 14.27
C MET A 243 -11.62 33.28 14.13
N PRO A 244 -10.67 33.97 14.78
CA PRO A 244 -9.24 33.70 14.60
C PRO A 244 -8.78 32.34 15.13
N ASP A 245 -9.60 31.66 15.95
CA ASP A 245 -9.32 30.35 16.53
C ASP A 245 -10.03 29.19 15.80
N ASP A 246 -10.77 29.46 14.72
CA ASP A 246 -11.42 28.41 13.93
C ASP A 246 -10.35 27.58 13.18
N ILE A 247 -10.10 26.37 13.69
CA ILE A 247 -9.09 25.45 13.18
C ILE A 247 -9.41 25.03 11.75
N GLU A 248 -10.68 24.77 11.45
CA GLU A 248 -11.10 24.31 10.13
C GLU A 248 -10.90 25.42 9.09
N ALA A 249 -11.22 26.68 9.43
CA ALA A 249 -10.96 27.82 8.56
C ALA A 249 -9.46 27.99 8.27
N ARG A 250 -8.61 27.87 9.30
CA ARG A 250 -7.15 27.92 9.12
C ARG A 250 -6.60 26.77 8.29
N GLU A 251 -7.16 25.58 8.47
CA GLU A 251 -6.79 24.41 7.66
C GLU A 251 -7.15 24.64 6.18
N LYS A 252 -8.36 25.12 5.89
CA LYS A 252 -8.77 25.50 4.52
C LYS A 252 -7.83 26.57 3.94
N ARG A 253 -7.41 27.57 4.72
CA ARG A 253 -6.43 28.57 4.28
C ARG A 253 -5.08 27.93 3.92
N ALA A 254 -4.59 27.02 4.76
CA ALA A 254 -3.35 26.30 4.54
C ALA A 254 -3.41 25.44 3.27
N GLN A 255 -4.54 24.77 3.02
CA GLN A 255 -4.79 23.99 1.81
C GLN A 255 -4.79 24.88 0.55
N ILE A 256 -5.41 26.07 0.61
CA ILE A 256 -5.37 27.03 -0.49
C ILE A 256 -3.93 27.47 -0.78
N PHE A 257 -3.13 27.76 0.25
CA PHE A 257 -1.72 28.09 0.07
C PHE A 257 -0.92 26.94 -0.56
N ILE A 258 -1.17 25.68 -0.17
CA ILE A 258 -0.57 24.51 -0.83
C ILE A 258 -0.95 24.46 -2.32
N ILE A 259 -2.23 24.68 -2.66
CA ILE A 259 -2.69 24.68 -4.06
C ILE A 259 -2.00 25.78 -4.87
N GLN A 260 -1.74 26.93 -4.25
CA GLN A 260 -0.98 28.05 -4.82
C GLN A 260 0.54 27.83 -4.80
N ASN A 261 1.01 26.69 -4.28
CA ASN A 261 2.42 26.34 -4.08
C ASN A 261 3.18 27.30 -3.13
N ASP A 262 2.47 27.97 -2.22
CA ASP A 262 3.00 28.85 -1.17
C ASP A 262 3.13 28.06 0.15
N TRP A 263 4.10 27.13 0.18
CA TRP A 263 4.35 26.25 1.32
C TRP A 263 4.80 27.00 2.57
N ASP A 264 5.43 28.16 2.41
CA ASP A 264 5.87 29.01 3.53
C ASP A 264 4.68 29.60 4.29
N LYS A 265 3.63 30.05 3.59
CA LYS A 265 2.41 30.50 4.28
C LYS A 265 1.60 29.33 4.84
N ALA A 266 1.50 28.23 4.10
CA ALA A 266 0.83 27.03 4.59
C ALA A 266 1.46 26.53 5.90
N SER A 267 2.78 26.56 6.02
CA SER A 267 3.49 26.05 7.20
C SER A 267 3.17 26.86 8.45
N LYS A 268 2.95 28.17 8.33
CA LYS A 268 2.56 29.04 9.45
C LYS A 268 1.19 28.68 10.01
N GLU A 269 0.22 28.43 9.13
CA GLU A 269 -1.12 27.99 9.55
C GLU A 269 -1.07 26.60 10.19
N PHE A 270 -0.33 25.68 9.58
CA PHE A 270 -0.22 24.32 10.09
C PHE A 270 0.54 24.23 11.41
N LYS A 271 1.57 25.05 11.60
CA LYS A 271 2.25 25.19 12.89
C LYS A 271 1.27 25.62 13.99
N TYR A 272 0.43 26.61 13.70
CA TYR A 272 -0.61 27.04 14.63
C TYR A 272 -1.56 25.89 15.01
N ILE A 273 -1.98 25.09 14.02
CA ILE A 273 -2.88 23.94 14.21
C ILE A 273 -2.21 22.85 15.06
N ILE A 274 -0.94 22.53 14.80
CA ILE A 274 -0.18 21.50 15.55
C ILE A 274 -0.05 21.87 17.03
N GLU A 275 0.13 23.15 17.37
CA GLU A 275 0.28 23.63 18.73
C GLU A 275 -1.03 23.60 19.55
N LYS A 276 -2.18 23.30 18.93
CA LYS A 276 -3.47 23.25 19.63
C LYS A 276 -3.70 21.91 20.34
N PRO A 277 -4.03 21.90 21.65
CA PRO A 277 -4.28 20.66 22.38
C PRO A 277 -5.46 19.85 21.85
N ASP A 278 -6.52 20.51 21.40
CA ASP A 278 -7.78 19.86 21.01
C ASP A 278 -7.75 19.28 19.58
N VAL A 279 -6.67 19.51 18.84
CA VAL A 279 -6.51 18.94 17.49
C VAL A 279 -6.08 17.48 17.61
N PRO A 280 -6.78 16.53 16.96
CA PRO A 280 -6.44 15.12 17.01
C PRO A 280 -5.00 14.85 16.55
N LEU A 281 -4.32 13.93 17.23
CA LEU A 281 -2.94 13.57 16.95
C LEU A 281 -2.74 13.12 15.49
N GLU A 282 -3.69 12.35 14.96
CA GLU A 282 -3.67 11.86 13.58
C GLU A 282 -3.67 13.01 12.57
N SER A 283 -4.38 14.10 12.86
CA SER A 283 -4.41 15.30 12.02
C SER A 283 -3.06 16.01 12.05
N LYS A 284 -2.44 16.14 13.23
CA LYS A 284 -1.09 16.71 13.37
C LYS A 284 -0.04 15.90 12.61
N ILE A 285 -0.10 14.57 12.71
CA ILE A 285 0.79 13.65 11.98
C ILE A 285 0.59 13.78 10.47
N SER A 286 -0.66 13.87 10.00
CA SER A 286 -0.97 14.05 8.56
C SER A 286 -0.35 15.33 8.00
N ILE A 287 -0.37 16.42 8.78
CA ILE A 287 0.30 17.68 8.42
C ILE A 287 1.81 17.46 8.28
N GLY A 288 2.48 16.90 9.29
CA GLY A 288 3.92 16.60 9.23
C GLY A 288 4.28 15.69 8.05
N ALA A 289 3.49 14.64 7.83
CA ALA A 289 3.66 13.68 6.74
C ALA A 289 3.52 14.33 5.36
N THR A 290 2.63 15.33 5.22
CA THR A 290 2.48 16.09 3.97
C THR A 290 3.76 16.84 3.61
N TYR A 291 4.41 17.48 4.59
CA TYR A 291 5.69 18.17 4.39
C TYR A 291 6.85 17.20 4.15
N PHE A 292 6.85 16.05 4.84
CA PHE A 292 7.82 14.99 4.61
C PHE A 292 7.70 14.42 3.19
N ALA A 293 6.49 14.13 2.72
CA ALA A 293 6.26 13.66 1.35
C ALA A 293 6.67 14.71 0.31
N LYS A 294 6.39 15.99 0.56
CA LYS A 294 6.83 17.09 -0.31
C LYS A 294 8.36 17.14 -0.42
N SER A 295 9.08 16.75 0.63
CA SER A 295 10.55 16.84 0.70
C SER A 295 11.29 16.00 -0.34
N PHE A 296 10.66 14.92 -0.84
CA PHE A 296 11.22 14.12 -1.92
C PHE A 296 11.31 14.88 -3.25
N SER A 297 10.48 15.92 -3.44
CA SER A 297 10.51 16.80 -4.61
C SER A 297 11.12 18.17 -4.32
N ASP A 298 11.16 18.58 -3.06
CA ASP A 298 11.57 19.91 -2.62
C ASP A 298 12.25 19.83 -1.24
N SER A 299 13.58 19.73 -1.23
CA SER A 299 14.34 19.49 0.00
C SER A 299 14.19 20.59 1.05
N THR A 300 13.68 21.78 0.70
CA THR A 300 13.47 22.88 1.66
C THR A 300 12.33 22.59 2.63
N THR A 301 11.45 21.63 2.36
CA THR A 301 10.35 21.27 3.27
C THR A 301 10.75 20.23 4.32
N LEU A 302 11.90 19.56 4.18
CA LEU A 302 12.38 18.58 5.15
C LEU A 302 12.60 19.18 6.55
N PRO A 303 13.25 20.36 6.71
CA PRO A 303 13.40 20.99 8.02
C PRO A 303 12.06 21.38 8.66
N VAL A 304 11.05 21.76 7.85
CA VAL A 304 9.70 22.08 8.33
C VAL A 304 8.99 20.82 8.82
N ALA A 305 9.09 19.72 8.07
CA ALA A 305 8.56 18.43 8.51
C ALA A 305 9.19 17.98 9.83
N LYS A 306 10.52 18.13 9.97
CA LYS A 306 11.25 17.85 11.20
C LYS A 306 10.74 18.69 12.36
N GLU A 307 10.62 20.01 12.18
CA GLU A 307 10.08 20.91 13.21
C GLU A 307 8.67 20.47 13.65
N PHE A 308 7.79 20.12 12.70
CA PHE A 308 6.45 19.65 13.01
C PHE A 308 6.46 18.37 13.84
N PHE A 309 7.25 17.37 13.46
CA PHE A 309 7.35 16.14 14.24
C PHE A 309 8.01 16.35 15.61
N GLU A 310 9.01 17.22 15.72
CA GLU A 310 9.60 17.59 17.03
C GLU A 310 8.62 18.33 17.94
N LEU A 311 7.73 19.16 17.38
CA LEU A 311 6.64 19.79 18.14
C LEU A 311 5.64 18.75 18.64
N ILE A 312 5.23 17.80 17.79
CA ILE A 312 4.29 16.73 18.16
C ILE A 312 4.91 15.79 19.20
N ASP A 313 6.22 15.52 19.10
CA ASP A 313 6.95 14.60 19.97
C ASP A 313 7.04 15.10 21.43
N LYS A 314 7.00 16.42 21.65
CA LYS A 314 7.00 17.01 23.00
C LYS A 314 5.76 16.64 23.81
N ASP A 315 4.62 16.54 23.13
CA ASP A 315 3.33 16.24 23.75
C ASP A 315 3.03 14.73 23.75
N THR A 316 3.64 13.97 22.84
CA THR A 316 3.38 12.54 22.66
C THR A 316 4.60 11.78 22.15
N SER A 317 4.92 10.63 22.74
CA SER A 317 5.90 9.69 22.15
C SER A 317 5.21 8.64 21.28
N TYR A 318 4.45 9.09 20.28
CA TYR A 318 3.73 8.15 19.41
C TYR A 318 4.66 7.53 18.36
N TRP A 319 4.53 6.23 18.13
CA TRP A 319 5.47 5.48 17.28
C TRP A 319 5.57 6.03 15.85
N GLN A 320 4.48 6.57 15.27
CA GLN A 320 4.52 7.17 13.92
C GLN A 320 5.41 8.42 13.88
N VAL A 321 5.39 9.23 14.94
CA VAL A 321 6.23 10.43 15.05
C VAL A 321 7.70 10.03 15.08
N LYS A 322 8.04 9.02 15.90
CA LYS A 322 9.39 8.45 15.96
C LYS A 322 9.81 7.80 14.64
N LEU A 323 8.89 7.16 13.92
CA LEU A 323 9.17 6.61 12.59
C LEU A 323 9.60 7.71 11.61
N TYR A 324 8.86 8.83 11.54
CA TYR A 324 9.22 9.96 10.69
C TYR A 324 10.52 10.63 11.13
N LEU A 325 10.72 10.87 12.44
CA LEU A 325 11.98 11.43 12.95
C LEU A 325 13.19 10.52 12.64
N GLY A 326 13.01 9.20 12.72
CA GLY A 326 14.05 8.23 12.33
C GLY A 326 14.36 8.28 10.83
N ALA A 327 13.33 8.39 9.98
CA ALA A 327 13.52 8.53 8.53
C ALA A 327 14.18 9.86 8.13
N ILE A 328 13.82 10.96 8.82
CA ILE A 328 14.45 12.27 8.64
C ILE A 328 15.92 12.21 9.07
N ALA A 329 16.21 11.64 10.25
CA ALA A 329 17.57 11.48 10.73
C ALA A 329 18.44 10.66 9.78
N LEU A 330 17.88 9.58 9.20
CA LEU A 330 18.55 8.79 8.17
C LEU A 330 18.88 9.61 6.92
N ASN A 331 17.96 10.46 6.46
CA ASN A 331 18.19 11.35 5.32
C ASN A 331 19.32 12.38 5.61
N GLU A 332 19.38 12.87 6.85
CA GLU A 332 20.43 13.79 7.32
C GLU A 332 21.79 13.09 7.55
N GLY A 333 21.88 11.76 7.42
CA GLY A 333 23.08 10.97 7.71
C GLY A 333 23.37 10.85 9.22
N ASN A 334 22.39 11.11 10.07
CA ASN A 334 22.50 10.98 11.52
C ASN A 334 22.02 9.59 11.98
N ASP A 335 22.85 8.58 11.70
CA ASP A 335 22.55 7.17 11.99
C ASP A 335 22.28 6.92 13.49
N SER A 336 22.96 7.64 14.38
CA SER A 336 22.76 7.49 15.83
C SER A 336 21.34 7.85 16.24
N LEU A 337 20.82 8.99 15.75
CA LEU A 337 19.46 9.42 16.02
C LEU A 337 18.43 8.56 15.29
N ALA A 338 18.74 8.10 14.07
CA ALA A 338 17.88 7.18 13.33
C ALA A 338 17.71 5.84 14.07
N ILE A 339 18.81 5.27 14.58
CA ILE A 339 18.82 4.04 15.38
C ILE A 339 17.97 4.22 16.65
N GLU A 340 18.13 5.32 17.38
CA GLU A 340 17.34 5.57 18.60
C GLU A 340 15.83 5.61 18.30
N ASN A 341 15.44 6.34 17.27
CA ASN A 341 14.05 6.47 16.86
C ASN A 341 13.46 5.13 16.37
N PHE A 342 14.14 4.40 15.48
CA PHE A 342 13.63 3.12 15.00
C PHE A 342 13.60 2.07 16.10
N LYS A 343 14.56 2.08 17.04
CA LYS A 343 14.51 1.23 18.23
C LYS A 343 13.23 1.48 19.03
N TYR A 344 12.89 2.74 19.30
CA TYR A 344 11.63 3.08 19.95
C TYR A 344 10.42 2.50 19.20
N VAL A 345 10.39 2.61 17.88
CA VAL A 345 9.29 2.07 17.06
C VAL A 345 9.22 0.55 17.16
N THR A 346 10.34 -0.17 17.13
CA THR A 346 10.35 -1.64 17.27
C THR A 346 9.84 -2.12 18.64
N GLU A 347 10.05 -1.32 19.69
CA GLU A 347 9.60 -1.64 21.06
C GLU A 347 8.11 -1.31 21.29
N ASN A 348 7.57 -0.29 20.61
CA ASN A 348 6.21 0.22 20.85
C ASN A 348 5.20 -0.10 19.73
N ALA A 349 5.68 -0.46 18.55
CA ALA A 349 4.91 -0.89 17.39
C ALA A 349 5.60 -2.08 16.73
N SER A 350 5.79 -3.16 17.51
CA SER A 350 6.51 -4.37 17.09
C SER A 350 5.94 -5.03 15.84
N TRP A 351 4.66 -4.80 15.52
CA TRP A 351 3.99 -5.24 14.29
C TRP A 351 4.46 -4.49 13.02
N HIS A 352 5.20 -3.39 13.16
CA HIS A 352 5.69 -2.58 12.04
C HIS A 352 7.05 -3.10 11.51
N VAL A 353 6.99 -4.05 10.58
CA VAL A 353 8.16 -4.77 10.03
C VAL A 353 9.23 -3.85 9.45
N GLU A 354 8.84 -2.80 8.75
CA GLU A 354 9.76 -1.88 8.06
C GLU A 354 10.71 -1.17 9.06
N SER A 355 10.27 -0.93 10.30
CA SER A 355 11.14 -0.33 11.32
C SER A 355 12.21 -1.30 11.82
N TRP A 356 11.88 -2.60 11.90
CA TRP A 356 12.87 -3.62 12.20
C TRP A 356 13.91 -3.71 11.10
N VAL A 357 13.47 -3.75 9.83
CA VAL A 357 14.35 -3.80 8.66
C VAL A 357 15.28 -2.59 8.64
N ARG A 358 14.75 -1.37 8.84
CA ARG A 358 15.56 -0.15 8.90
C ARG A 358 16.57 -0.16 10.04
N LEU A 359 16.18 -0.62 11.23
CA LEU A 359 17.09 -0.72 12.38
C LEU A 359 18.19 -1.77 12.15
N GLY A 360 17.83 -2.95 11.66
CA GLY A 360 18.78 -4.02 11.34
C GLY A 360 19.74 -3.63 10.23
N GLY A 361 19.23 -3.01 9.16
CA GLY A 361 20.03 -2.47 8.07
C GLY A 361 21.02 -1.42 8.54
N LEU A 362 20.58 -0.47 9.37
CA LEU A 362 21.46 0.55 9.96
C LEU A 362 22.59 -0.05 10.80
N TYR A 363 22.31 -1.06 11.63
CA TYR A 363 23.36 -1.75 12.36
C TYR A 363 24.33 -2.48 11.42
N PHE A 364 23.80 -3.15 10.38
CA PHE A 364 24.62 -3.84 9.39
C PHE A 364 25.53 -2.88 8.61
N ASP A 365 24.99 -1.77 8.11
CA ASP A 365 25.72 -0.76 7.35
C ASP A 365 26.82 -0.09 8.19
N ASN A 366 26.57 0.07 9.49
CA ASN A 366 27.54 0.55 10.48
C ASN A 366 28.51 -0.53 10.97
N ARG A 367 28.55 -1.71 10.34
CA ARG A 367 29.39 -2.87 10.70
C ARG A 367 29.20 -3.38 12.13
N ARG A 368 28.05 -3.07 12.74
CA ARG A 368 27.64 -3.55 14.07
C ARG A 368 26.85 -4.85 13.90
N TYR A 369 27.51 -5.88 13.39
CA TYR A 369 26.87 -7.13 12.98
C TYR A 369 26.23 -7.88 14.15
N GLU A 370 26.82 -7.80 15.34
CA GLU A 370 26.27 -8.40 16.56
C GLU A 370 24.95 -7.72 16.96
N ASP A 371 24.88 -6.39 16.87
CA ASP A 371 23.64 -5.64 17.16
C ASP A 371 22.57 -5.93 16.11
N ALA A 372 22.96 -6.00 14.83
CA ALA A 372 22.07 -6.39 13.74
C ALA A 372 21.49 -7.79 13.97
N GLU A 373 22.32 -8.76 14.36
CA GLU A 373 21.88 -10.11 14.72
C GLU A 373 20.88 -10.09 15.88
N ILE A 374 21.18 -9.39 16.98
CA ILE A 374 20.31 -9.32 18.16
C ILE A 374 18.92 -8.79 17.79
N ILE A 375 18.86 -7.71 17.00
CA ILE A 375 17.60 -7.11 16.58
C ILE A 375 16.87 -7.99 15.57
N MET A 376 17.57 -8.57 14.59
CA MET A 376 16.95 -9.43 13.58
C MET A 376 16.46 -10.76 14.15
N ARG A 377 17.09 -11.30 15.19
CA ARG A 377 16.57 -12.47 15.92
C ARG A 377 15.24 -12.17 16.63
N LYS A 378 15.01 -10.94 17.09
CA LYS A 378 13.69 -10.53 17.59
C LYS A 378 12.68 -10.35 16.44
N ALA A 379 13.12 -9.75 15.34
CA ALA A 379 12.27 -9.52 14.18
C ALA A 379 11.79 -10.84 13.54
N ILE A 380 12.65 -11.86 13.43
CA ILE A 380 12.31 -13.14 12.79
C ILE A 380 11.28 -13.95 13.59
N GLU A 381 11.18 -13.75 14.91
CA GLU A 381 10.12 -14.35 15.74
C GLU A 381 8.73 -13.86 15.33
N LEU A 382 8.63 -12.59 14.91
CA LEU A 382 7.39 -11.94 14.49
C LEU A 382 7.13 -12.09 12.98
N PHE A 383 8.21 -12.06 12.18
CA PHE A 383 8.16 -12.01 10.72
C PHE A 383 9.05 -13.09 10.07
N PRO A 384 8.78 -14.39 10.31
CA PRO A 384 9.66 -15.48 9.86
C PRO A 384 9.76 -15.61 8.33
N ASN A 385 8.77 -15.08 7.60
CA ASN A 385 8.73 -15.12 6.14
C ASN A 385 8.98 -13.74 5.51
N GLU A 386 9.51 -12.78 6.26
CA GLU A 386 9.93 -11.49 5.68
C GLU A 386 11.30 -11.64 5.03
N PHE A 387 11.40 -11.24 3.75
CA PHE A 387 12.61 -11.42 2.95
C PHE A 387 13.79 -10.64 3.54
N ALA A 388 13.59 -9.34 3.82
CA ALA A 388 14.64 -8.47 4.30
C ALA A 388 15.16 -8.90 5.68
N VAL A 389 14.29 -9.39 6.57
CA VAL A 389 14.69 -9.89 7.89
C VAL A 389 15.61 -11.12 7.76
N ASN A 390 15.23 -12.09 6.93
CA ASN A 390 16.05 -13.28 6.69
C ASN A 390 17.39 -12.92 6.02
N LEU A 391 17.37 -12.01 5.05
CA LEU A 391 18.57 -11.57 4.35
C LEU A 391 19.54 -10.85 5.29
N ILE A 392 19.08 -9.84 6.04
CA ILE A 392 19.94 -9.07 6.95
C ILE A 392 20.50 -9.96 8.07
N LEU A 393 19.68 -10.85 8.64
CA LEU A 393 20.16 -11.80 9.66
C LEU A 393 21.23 -12.74 9.08
N GLY A 394 20.96 -13.34 7.92
CA GLY A 394 21.89 -14.23 7.24
C GLY A 394 23.22 -13.55 6.90
N LEU A 395 23.18 -12.34 6.36
CA LEU A 395 24.37 -11.53 6.07
C LEU A 395 25.13 -11.16 7.34
N SER A 396 24.44 -10.75 8.41
CA SER A 396 25.07 -10.39 9.69
C SER A 396 25.79 -11.57 10.33
N LEU A 397 25.22 -12.78 10.21
CA LEU A 397 25.85 -14.02 10.68
C LEU A 397 27.08 -14.40 9.83
N ALA A 398 27.00 -14.24 8.51
CA ALA A 398 28.12 -14.51 7.60
C ALA A 398 29.32 -13.61 7.93
N GLN A 399 29.09 -12.31 8.18
CA GLN A 399 30.14 -11.35 8.55
C GLN A 399 30.81 -11.67 9.89
N GLN A 400 30.12 -12.37 10.78
CA GLN A 400 30.66 -12.85 12.07
C GLN A 400 31.32 -14.24 11.96
N ASN A 401 31.52 -14.78 10.75
CA ASN A 401 32.01 -16.15 10.52
C ASN A 401 31.12 -17.26 11.12
N LYS A 402 29.85 -16.96 11.41
CA LYS A 402 28.84 -17.94 11.83
C LYS A 402 28.20 -18.59 10.59
N THR A 403 29.05 -19.11 9.70
CA THR A 403 28.70 -19.53 8.33
C THR A 403 27.63 -20.62 8.31
N LEU A 404 27.67 -21.57 9.25
CA LEU A 404 26.69 -22.65 9.33
C LEU A 404 25.27 -22.14 9.66
N GLU A 405 25.13 -21.20 10.60
CA GLU A 405 23.82 -20.59 10.92
C GLU A 405 23.35 -19.67 9.79
N SER A 406 24.27 -18.90 9.19
CA SER A 406 23.97 -18.01 8.07
C SER A 406 23.30 -18.73 6.90
N LYS A 407 23.76 -19.96 6.60
CA LYS A 407 23.25 -20.79 5.50
C LYS A 407 21.73 -20.93 5.53
N ASP A 408 21.14 -21.21 6.69
CA ASP A 408 19.70 -21.49 6.80
C ASP A 408 18.86 -20.23 6.54
N TYR A 409 19.27 -19.08 7.07
CA TYR A 409 18.57 -17.81 6.87
C TYR A 409 18.73 -17.28 5.44
N LEU A 410 19.92 -17.39 4.85
CA LEU A 410 20.14 -17.01 3.45
C LEU A 410 19.39 -17.92 2.47
N LYS A 411 19.35 -19.23 2.75
CA LYS A 411 18.50 -20.16 1.99
C LYS A 411 17.04 -19.72 2.02
N LYS A 412 16.53 -19.39 3.22
CA LYS A 412 15.16 -18.88 3.38
C LYS A 412 14.93 -17.58 2.61
N ALA A 413 15.89 -16.65 2.61
CA ALA A 413 15.82 -15.42 1.81
C ALA A 413 15.73 -15.72 0.30
N VAL A 414 16.51 -16.68 -0.21
CA VAL A 414 16.45 -17.14 -1.60
C VAL A 414 15.11 -17.82 -1.93
N GLU A 415 14.53 -18.60 -1.01
CA GLU A 415 13.20 -19.20 -1.18
C GLU A 415 12.09 -18.13 -1.26
N LEU A 416 12.21 -17.07 -0.46
CA LEU A 416 11.24 -15.96 -0.41
C LEU A 416 11.35 -15.05 -1.65
N ASN A 417 12.56 -14.80 -2.15
CA ASN A 417 12.79 -14.06 -3.38
C ASN A 417 13.87 -14.74 -4.26
N PRO A 418 13.46 -15.68 -5.13
CA PRO A 418 14.38 -16.48 -5.94
C PRO A 418 15.12 -15.71 -7.05
N SER A 419 14.75 -14.45 -7.28
CA SER A 419 15.33 -13.57 -8.31
C SER A 419 16.21 -12.46 -7.73
N ASP A 420 16.39 -12.41 -6.42
CA ASP A 420 17.26 -11.40 -5.81
C ASP A 420 18.74 -11.81 -5.95
N VAL A 421 19.50 -10.99 -6.69
CA VAL A 421 20.93 -11.24 -6.97
C VAL A 421 21.75 -11.26 -5.69
N ASN A 422 21.45 -10.37 -4.73
CA ASN A 422 22.21 -10.28 -3.48
C ASN A 422 21.98 -11.51 -2.60
N ALA A 423 20.74 -11.98 -2.46
CA ALA A 423 20.42 -13.19 -1.70
C ALA A 423 21.05 -14.44 -2.34
N LEU A 424 20.96 -14.59 -3.67
CA LEU A 424 21.58 -15.70 -4.41
C LEU A 424 23.10 -15.70 -4.26
N SER A 425 23.73 -14.53 -4.41
CA SER A 425 25.17 -14.34 -4.25
C SER A 425 25.63 -14.64 -2.83
N ALA A 426 24.96 -14.07 -1.83
CA ALA A 426 25.28 -14.29 -0.43
C ALA A 426 25.15 -15.78 -0.07
N TYR A 427 24.09 -16.44 -0.53
CA TYR A 427 23.91 -17.87 -0.27
C TYR A 427 24.96 -18.72 -0.97
N GLY A 428 25.24 -18.47 -2.25
CA GLY A 428 26.29 -19.15 -3.01
C GLY A 428 27.68 -18.98 -2.38
N PHE A 429 28.01 -17.78 -1.91
CA PHE A 429 29.26 -17.50 -1.21
C PHE A 429 29.34 -18.24 0.14
N THR A 430 28.26 -18.25 0.92
CA THR A 430 28.19 -19.02 2.19
C THR A 430 28.36 -20.52 1.95
N LEU A 431 27.76 -21.08 0.88
CA LEU A 431 27.96 -22.48 0.49
C LEU A 431 29.42 -22.75 0.10
N SER A 432 30.05 -21.83 -0.63
CA SER A 432 31.48 -21.92 -0.98
C SER A 432 32.36 -21.99 0.26
N GLN A 433 32.08 -21.19 1.30
CA GLN A 433 32.84 -21.24 2.56
C GLN A 433 32.66 -22.56 3.33
N LEU A 434 31.52 -23.23 3.15
CA LEU A 434 31.23 -24.55 3.73
C LEU A 434 31.77 -25.71 2.87
N ASN A 435 32.52 -25.41 1.80
CA ASN A 435 32.99 -26.37 0.80
C ASN A 435 31.89 -27.11 0.02
N GLU A 436 30.66 -26.57 0.01
CA GLU A 436 29.52 -27.09 -0.76
C GLU A 436 29.55 -26.53 -2.19
N SER A 437 30.62 -26.89 -2.91
CA SER A 437 31.05 -26.20 -4.13
C SER A 437 30.07 -26.33 -5.31
N ASP A 438 29.44 -27.49 -5.48
CA ASP A 438 28.50 -27.72 -6.60
C ASP A 438 27.26 -26.81 -6.49
N GLU A 439 26.67 -26.74 -5.30
CA GLU A 439 25.52 -25.86 -5.04
C GLU A 439 25.95 -24.38 -5.12
N ALA A 440 27.12 -24.02 -4.58
CA ALA A 440 27.66 -22.67 -4.68
C ALA A 440 27.77 -22.19 -6.13
N ILE A 441 28.32 -23.01 -7.03
CA ILE A 441 28.40 -22.73 -8.47
C ILE A 441 26.99 -22.56 -9.07
N GLU A 442 26.02 -23.41 -8.70
CA GLU A 442 24.65 -23.29 -9.19
C GLU A 442 24.03 -21.93 -8.83
N TYR A 443 24.08 -21.54 -7.56
CA TYR A 443 23.45 -20.30 -7.08
C TYR A 443 24.15 -19.04 -7.61
N LEU A 444 25.49 -19.04 -7.70
CA LEU A 444 26.24 -17.93 -8.31
C LEU A 444 25.94 -17.80 -9.80
N ASN A 445 25.83 -18.91 -10.56
CA ASN A 445 25.41 -18.86 -11.96
C ASN A 445 23.96 -18.39 -12.13
N ARG A 446 23.06 -18.73 -11.20
CA ARG A 446 21.69 -18.19 -11.20
C ARG A 446 21.68 -16.68 -11.00
N ALA A 447 22.51 -16.17 -10.09
CA ALA A 447 22.69 -14.73 -9.90
C ALA A 447 23.22 -14.05 -11.19
N LEU A 448 24.24 -14.61 -11.83
CA LEU A 448 24.78 -14.10 -13.11
C LEU A 448 23.81 -14.23 -14.29
N LYS A 449 22.87 -15.18 -14.24
CA LYS A 449 21.82 -15.25 -15.27
C LYS A 449 20.87 -14.05 -15.19
N ILE A 450 20.67 -13.50 -13.98
CA ILE A 450 19.80 -12.34 -13.74
C ILE A 450 20.56 -11.04 -14.00
N ASP A 451 21.78 -10.93 -13.47
CA ASP A 451 22.69 -9.81 -13.68
C ASP A 451 24.06 -10.31 -14.19
N PRO A 452 24.23 -10.44 -15.52
CA PRO A 452 25.44 -10.98 -16.13
C PRO A 452 26.70 -10.15 -15.90
N ASN A 453 26.56 -8.87 -15.53
CA ASN A 453 27.67 -7.95 -15.37
C ASN A 453 27.99 -7.64 -13.90
N ASN A 454 27.43 -8.43 -12.97
CA ASN A 454 27.67 -8.22 -11.55
C ASN A 454 29.11 -8.59 -11.16
N VAL A 455 29.99 -7.60 -11.07
CA VAL A 455 31.43 -7.77 -10.78
C VAL A 455 31.67 -8.55 -9.49
N SER A 456 30.85 -8.31 -8.45
CA SER A 456 30.97 -9.01 -7.17
C SER A 456 30.72 -10.52 -7.32
N VAL A 457 29.63 -10.90 -8.00
CA VAL A 457 29.28 -12.32 -8.23
C VAL A 457 30.28 -13.01 -9.16
N ILE A 458 30.73 -12.34 -10.21
CA ILE A 458 31.78 -12.85 -11.12
C ILE A 458 33.06 -13.13 -10.31
N GLY A 459 33.45 -12.19 -9.45
CA GLY A 459 34.61 -12.34 -8.56
C GLY A 459 34.48 -13.49 -7.57
N GLN A 460 33.32 -13.66 -6.95
CA GLN A 460 33.04 -14.78 -6.04
C GLN A 460 33.15 -16.13 -6.76
N LEU A 461 32.59 -16.23 -7.97
CA LEU A 461 32.69 -17.45 -8.77
C LEU A 461 34.13 -17.71 -9.26
N GLY A 462 34.86 -16.65 -9.62
CA GLY A 462 36.29 -16.72 -9.95
C GLY A 462 37.14 -17.22 -8.79
N LEU A 463 36.87 -16.73 -7.58
CA LEU A 463 37.51 -17.21 -6.34
C LEU A 463 37.19 -18.68 -6.06
N LEU A 464 35.93 -19.08 -6.21
CA LEU A 464 35.52 -20.47 -6.04
C LEU A 464 36.25 -21.40 -7.04
N TYR A 465 36.31 -21.04 -8.32
CA TYR A 465 37.08 -21.82 -9.30
C TYR A 465 38.58 -21.84 -9.01
N ASN A 466 39.16 -20.75 -8.49
CA ASN A 466 40.54 -20.74 -8.04
C ASN A 466 40.77 -21.79 -6.94
N ASN A 467 39.90 -21.82 -5.93
CA ASN A 467 40.00 -22.76 -4.81
C ASN A 467 39.79 -24.22 -5.23
N LEU A 468 39.01 -24.46 -6.30
CA LEU A 468 38.83 -25.76 -6.93
C LEU A 468 39.96 -26.14 -7.89
N ASN A 469 41.00 -25.32 -8.02
CA ASN A 469 42.10 -25.44 -9.00
C ASN A 469 41.66 -25.44 -10.48
N MET A 470 40.48 -24.88 -10.78
CA MET A 470 39.97 -24.66 -12.14
C MET A 470 40.51 -23.34 -12.68
N MET A 471 41.82 -23.33 -12.98
CA MET A 471 42.57 -22.09 -13.22
C MET A 471 42.13 -21.34 -14.47
N ALA A 472 41.76 -22.03 -15.55
CA ALA A 472 41.37 -21.39 -16.81
C ALA A 472 40.03 -20.65 -16.67
N GLU A 473 39.08 -21.27 -15.98
CA GLU A 473 37.77 -20.71 -15.68
C GLU A 473 37.89 -19.53 -14.72
N SER A 474 38.71 -19.66 -13.67
CA SER A 474 39.01 -18.58 -12.73
C SER A 474 39.64 -17.37 -13.43
N ASP A 475 40.69 -17.59 -14.24
CA ASP A 475 41.36 -16.53 -15.00
C ASP A 475 40.37 -15.81 -15.92
N SER A 476 39.52 -16.57 -16.63
CA SER A 476 38.52 -15.98 -17.54
C SER A 476 37.50 -15.11 -16.81
N LEU A 477 37.08 -15.49 -15.60
CA LEU A 477 36.13 -14.69 -14.81
C LEU A 477 36.77 -13.45 -14.22
N TYR A 478 38.01 -13.55 -13.71
CA TYR A 478 38.71 -12.36 -13.23
C TYR A 478 38.99 -11.37 -14.36
N GLU A 479 39.37 -11.84 -15.55
CA GLU A 479 39.52 -10.97 -16.72
C GLU A 479 38.19 -10.31 -17.11
N LEU A 480 37.08 -11.05 -17.09
CA LEU A 480 35.75 -10.48 -17.35
C LEU A 480 35.38 -9.42 -16.31
N ALA A 481 35.61 -9.68 -15.03
CA ALA A 481 35.35 -8.73 -13.95
C ALA A 481 36.16 -7.43 -14.14
N LEU A 482 37.44 -7.54 -14.50
CA LEU A 482 38.32 -6.38 -14.74
C LEU A 482 38.03 -5.66 -16.07
N GLN A 483 37.42 -6.33 -17.05
CA GLN A 483 36.90 -5.67 -18.25
C GLN A 483 35.69 -4.78 -17.94
N ILE A 484 34.86 -5.18 -16.97
CA ILE A 484 33.69 -4.42 -16.52
C ILE A 484 34.11 -3.28 -15.58
N ASP A 485 34.94 -3.59 -14.58
CA ASP A 485 35.47 -2.64 -13.61
C ASP A 485 36.97 -2.89 -13.37
N SER A 486 37.80 -2.18 -14.12
CA SER A 486 39.26 -2.31 -14.04
C SER A 486 39.85 -1.82 -12.72
N GLN A 487 39.12 -0.97 -11.99
CA GLN A 487 39.58 -0.36 -10.73
C GLN A 487 39.09 -1.12 -9.50
N ASN A 488 38.40 -2.25 -9.67
CA ASN A 488 37.87 -3.01 -8.55
C ASN A 488 39.01 -3.55 -7.67
N ALA A 489 39.14 -3.01 -6.45
CA ALA A 489 40.24 -3.35 -5.55
C ALA A 489 40.27 -4.82 -5.16
N LEU A 490 39.10 -5.40 -4.86
CA LEU A 490 38.99 -6.79 -4.42
C LEU A 490 39.37 -7.77 -5.55
N ILE A 491 38.87 -7.54 -6.77
CA ILE A 491 39.21 -8.37 -7.92
C ILE A 491 40.70 -8.27 -8.25
N ASN A 492 41.25 -7.05 -8.30
CA ASN A 492 42.66 -6.84 -8.54
C ASN A 492 43.53 -7.55 -7.51
N ASN A 493 43.18 -7.46 -6.22
CA ASN A 493 43.88 -8.19 -5.15
C ASN A 493 43.80 -9.70 -5.34
N ASN A 494 42.59 -10.25 -5.46
CA ASN A 494 42.38 -11.70 -5.51
C ASN A 494 43.05 -12.33 -6.74
N TYR A 495 42.98 -11.65 -7.88
CA TYR A 495 43.61 -12.15 -9.10
C TYR A 495 45.14 -11.99 -9.05
N ALA A 496 45.66 -10.88 -8.52
CA ALA A 496 47.09 -10.70 -8.31
C ALA A 496 47.66 -11.77 -7.37
N TYR A 497 46.95 -12.09 -6.29
CA TYR A 497 47.32 -13.17 -5.37
C TYR A 497 47.40 -14.52 -6.10
N SER A 498 46.34 -14.91 -6.82
CA SER A 498 46.30 -16.16 -7.62
C SER A 498 47.44 -16.26 -8.65
N LEU A 499 47.76 -15.16 -9.34
CA LEU A 499 48.87 -15.10 -10.28
C LEU A 499 50.23 -15.27 -9.59
N SER A 500 50.42 -14.60 -8.44
CA SER A 500 51.64 -14.67 -7.66
C SER A 500 51.90 -16.06 -7.10
N GLU A 501 50.85 -16.75 -6.65
CA GLU A 501 50.96 -18.11 -6.13
C GLU A 501 51.43 -19.10 -7.18
N ARG A 502 50.94 -18.93 -8.42
CA ARG A 502 51.37 -19.72 -9.59
C ARG A 502 52.67 -19.24 -10.21
N ASN A 503 53.29 -18.18 -9.68
CA ASN A 503 54.49 -17.55 -10.22
C ASN A 503 54.32 -17.11 -11.69
N LEU A 504 53.15 -16.57 -12.03
CA LEU A 504 52.76 -16.12 -13.38
C LEU A 504 52.59 -14.60 -13.41
N GLN A 505 53.04 -13.96 -14.51
CA GLN A 505 52.82 -12.54 -14.79
C GLN A 505 53.07 -11.60 -13.59
N LEU A 506 54.14 -11.84 -12.82
CA LEU A 506 54.39 -11.14 -11.56
C LEU A 506 54.41 -9.60 -11.70
N ASP A 507 54.92 -9.08 -12.82
CA ASP A 507 54.90 -7.63 -13.09
C ASP A 507 53.47 -7.08 -13.21
N ARG A 508 52.56 -7.86 -13.81
CA ARG A 508 51.14 -7.50 -13.91
C ARG A 508 50.47 -7.62 -12.54
N ALA A 509 50.73 -8.70 -11.80
CA ALA A 509 50.23 -8.85 -10.44
C ALA A 509 50.65 -7.66 -9.55
N LEU A 510 51.88 -7.16 -9.71
CA LEU A 510 52.38 -5.98 -9.02
C LEU A 510 51.58 -4.70 -9.37
N GLN A 511 51.25 -4.49 -10.64
CA GLN A 511 50.41 -3.35 -11.05
C GLN A 511 48.99 -3.47 -10.49
N MET A 512 48.44 -4.68 -10.47
CA MET A 512 47.08 -4.92 -9.96
C MET A 512 46.99 -4.69 -8.46
N ILE A 513 47.95 -5.18 -7.68
CA ILE A 513 47.94 -4.95 -6.23
C ILE A 513 48.17 -3.47 -5.89
N GLU A 514 48.88 -2.71 -6.71
CA GLU A 514 49.00 -1.25 -6.56
C GLU A 514 47.65 -0.53 -6.71
N ILE A 515 46.74 -1.03 -7.56
CA ILE A 515 45.37 -0.52 -7.67
C ILE A 515 44.60 -0.78 -6.38
N ALA A 516 44.68 -1.99 -5.81
CA ALA A 516 43.99 -2.33 -4.57
C ALA A 516 44.53 -1.53 -3.37
N MET A 517 45.86 -1.37 -3.29
CA MET A 517 46.53 -0.55 -2.26
C MET A 517 46.20 0.94 -2.37
N ALA A 518 45.92 1.45 -3.57
CA ALA A 518 45.45 2.82 -3.76
C ALA A 518 44.02 3.03 -3.24
N ALA A 519 43.19 1.98 -3.24
CA ALA A 519 41.83 2.01 -2.71
C ALA A 519 41.80 1.91 -1.18
N ASP A 520 42.57 0.98 -0.60
CA ASP A 520 42.72 0.85 0.85
C ASP A 520 44.13 0.38 1.22
N SER A 521 44.99 1.35 1.54
CA SER A 521 46.39 1.08 1.92
C SER A 521 46.56 0.43 3.30
N SER A 522 45.48 0.32 4.07
CA SER A 522 45.45 -0.28 5.41
C SER A 522 44.80 -1.66 5.43
N ASN A 523 44.33 -2.17 4.30
CA ASN A 523 43.75 -3.51 4.22
C ASN A 523 44.84 -4.58 4.38
N SER A 524 44.69 -5.44 5.40
CA SER A 524 45.66 -6.49 5.72
C SER A 524 45.86 -7.48 4.56
N SER A 525 44.79 -7.94 3.91
CA SER A 525 44.88 -8.88 2.79
C SER A 525 45.60 -8.26 1.58
N TYR A 526 45.45 -6.95 1.36
CA TYR A 526 46.14 -6.25 0.27
C TYR A 526 47.63 -6.08 0.58
N LEU A 527 47.95 -5.74 1.83
CA LEU A 527 49.32 -5.66 2.31
C LEU A 527 50.05 -7.01 2.20
N ASP A 528 49.39 -8.10 2.59
CA ASP A 528 49.94 -9.44 2.49
C ASP A 528 50.19 -9.85 1.04
N THR A 529 49.18 -9.72 0.18
CA THR A 529 49.32 -10.01 -1.26
C THR A 529 50.46 -9.20 -1.87
N TYR A 530 50.61 -7.92 -1.49
CA TYR A 530 51.70 -7.08 -1.99
C TYR A 530 53.07 -7.59 -1.54
N GLY A 531 53.19 -7.95 -0.26
CA GLY A 531 54.41 -8.55 0.28
C GLY A 531 54.74 -9.90 -0.36
N TRP A 532 53.74 -10.73 -0.60
CA TRP A 532 53.88 -12.03 -1.24
C TRP A 532 54.34 -11.93 -2.69
N ILE A 533 53.82 -10.96 -3.46
CA ILE A 533 54.31 -10.67 -4.81
C ILE A 533 55.79 -10.27 -4.76
N TYR A 534 56.20 -9.42 -3.82
CA TYR A 534 57.62 -9.07 -3.65
C TYR A 534 58.48 -10.27 -3.23
N PHE A 535 57.94 -11.20 -2.45
CA PHE A 535 58.61 -12.45 -2.11
C PHE A 535 58.88 -13.29 -3.36
N LYS A 536 57.87 -13.50 -4.22
CA LYS A 536 58.01 -14.23 -5.49
C LYS A 536 58.97 -13.53 -6.47
N LEU A 537 59.05 -12.19 -6.42
CA LEU A 537 60.03 -11.39 -7.18
C LEU A 537 61.46 -11.43 -6.60
N GLY A 538 61.68 -12.10 -5.47
CA GLY A 538 62.98 -12.18 -4.79
C GLY A 538 63.37 -10.93 -4.00
N ASN A 539 62.47 -9.96 -3.83
CA ASN A 539 62.70 -8.76 -3.03
C ASN A 539 62.24 -8.97 -1.58
N TYR A 540 62.98 -9.81 -0.85
CA TYR A 540 62.62 -10.25 0.50
C TYR A 540 62.54 -9.10 1.53
N ASN A 541 63.31 -8.03 1.36
CA ASN A 541 63.22 -6.86 2.26
C ASN A 541 61.89 -6.12 2.12
N LYS A 542 61.41 -5.93 0.88
CA LYS A 542 60.07 -5.34 0.66
C LYS A 542 58.96 -6.30 1.09
N ALA A 543 59.12 -7.60 0.81
CA ALA A 543 58.19 -8.61 1.25
C ALA A 543 58.00 -8.57 2.77
N TYR A 544 59.11 -8.53 3.52
CA TYR A 544 59.12 -8.44 4.98
C TYR A 544 58.38 -7.20 5.48
N TYR A 545 58.65 -6.05 4.88
CA TYR A 545 58.01 -4.79 5.26
C TYR A 545 56.48 -4.84 5.13
N TYR A 546 55.96 -5.35 4.01
CA TYR A 546 54.51 -5.38 3.76
C TYR A 546 53.79 -6.47 4.57
N ILE A 547 54.36 -7.67 4.68
CA ILE A 547 53.77 -8.74 5.49
C ILE A 547 53.78 -8.37 6.98
N GLN A 548 54.82 -7.70 7.49
CA GLN A 548 54.80 -7.17 8.85
C GLN A 548 53.72 -6.10 9.06
N LYS A 549 53.46 -5.26 8.05
CA LYS A 549 52.35 -4.31 8.11
C LYS A 549 51.01 -5.00 8.15
N ALA A 550 50.80 -6.07 7.36
CA ALA A 550 49.57 -6.86 7.39
C ALA A 550 49.32 -7.44 8.80
N ILE A 551 50.34 -8.06 9.40
CA ILE A 551 50.28 -8.56 10.80
C ILE A 551 50.06 -7.43 11.80
N GLY A 552 50.58 -6.22 11.55
CA GLY A 552 50.30 -5.05 12.38
C GLY A 552 48.83 -4.61 12.39
N VAL A 553 48.06 -4.98 11.36
CA VAL A 553 46.62 -4.68 11.23
C VAL A 553 45.78 -5.79 11.86
N ASP A 554 45.99 -7.05 11.45
CA ASP A 554 45.16 -8.19 11.90
C ASP A 554 45.67 -8.90 13.16
N GLY A 555 46.87 -8.55 13.61
CA GLY A 555 47.58 -9.27 14.66
C GLY A 555 48.10 -10.64 14.20
N GLU A 556 48.57 -11.45 15.16
CA GLU A 556 49.11 -12.79 14.92
C GLU A 556 48.00 -13.88 14.88
N GLY A 557 46.78 -13.53 14.45
CA GLY A 557 45.62 -14.42 14.43
C GLY A 557 45.42 -15.21 13.13
N ASN A 558 46.21 -14.93 12.09
CA ASN A 558 46.08 -15.55 10.77
C ASN A 558 47.28 -16.46 10.48
N ALA A 559 47.02 -17.76 10.30
CA ALA A 559 48.05 -18.76 10.05
C ALA A 559 48.85 -18.49 8.75
N GLU A 560 48.17 -18.05 7.69
CA GLU A 560 48.76 -17.80 6.38
C GLU A 560 49.73 -16.60 6.42
N LEU A 561 49.33 -15.50 7.08
CA LEU A 561 50.21 -14.33 7.29
C LEU A 561 51.49 -14.70 8.04
N LEU A 562 51.36 -15.53 9.08
CA LEU A 562 52.50 -15.99 9.88
C LEU A 562 53.39 -16.94 9.07
N GLU A 563 52.80 -17.80 8.23
CA GLU A 563 53.53 -18.66 7.32
C GLU A 563 54.32 -17.84 6.28
N HIS A 564 53.68 -16.86 5.63
CA HIS A 564 54.34 -15.95 4.69
C HIS A 564 55.49 -15.19 5.36
N LEU A 565 55.31 -14.70 6.59
CA LEU A 565 56.38 -14.03 7.31
C LEU A 565 57.55 -14.99 7.62
N GLY A 566 57.26 -16.22 8.03
CA GLY A 566 58.27 -17.25 8.26
C GLY A 566 59.07 -17.55 6.99
N ASP A 567 58.40 -17.68 5.85
CA ASP A 567 59.04 -17.92 4.54
C ASP A 567 59.94 -16.76 4.13
N VAL A 568 59.49 -15.53 4.33
CA VAL A 568 60.30 -14.32 4.06
C VAL A 568 61.52 -14.26 4.97
N LEU A 569 61.35 -14.51 6.27
CA LEU A 569 62.44 -14.52 7.25
C LEU A 569 63.49 -15.58 6.92
N TYR A 570 63.05 -16.75 6.47
CA TYR A 570 63.94 -17.81 6.01
C TYR A 570 64.81 -17.34 4.84
N MET A 571 64.22 -16.66 3.84
CA MET A 571 64.95 -16.11 2.69
C MET A 571 65.86 -14.93 3.04
N LEU A 572 65.64 -14.27 4.19
CA LEU A 572 66.51 -13.25 4.77
C LEU A 572 67.62 -13.83 5.67
N ASP A 573 67.80 -15.14 5.70
CA ASP A 573 68.75 -15.88 6.55
C ASP A 573 68.49 -15.72 8.07
N ARG A 574 67.25 -15.39 8.45
CA ARG A 574 66.78 -15.27 9.85
C ARG A 574 66.05 -16.54 10.28
N LYS A 575 66.73 -17.68 10.19
CA LYS A 575 66.13 -19.01 10.30
C LYS A 575 65.49 -19.32 11.65
N GLU A 576 66.07 -18.85 12.75
CA GLU A 576 65.49 -19.07 14.09
C GLU A 576 64.15 -18.37 14.23
N GLU A 577 64.03 -17.14 13.72
CA GLU A 577 62.78 -16.39 13.72
C GLU A 577 61.76 -17.00 12.77
N ALA A 578 62.20 -17.49 11.60
CA ALA A 578 61.32 -18.20 10.67
C ALA A 578 60.63 -19.40 11.33
N ILE A 579 61.38 -20.20 12.09
CA ILE A 579 60.84 -21.35 12.83
C ILE A 579 59.81 -20.91 13.88
N ASP A 580 60.06 -19.84 14.65
CA ASP A 580 59.10 -19.31 15.62
C ASP A 580 57.77 -18.94 14.96
N TYR A 581 57.81 -18.24 13.82
CA TYR A 581 56.59 -17.86 13.10
C TYR A 581 55.86 -19.06 12.47
N TRP A 582 56.58 -20.05 11.92
CA TRP A 582 55.94 -21.29 11.46
C TRP A 582 55.31 -22.09 12.60
N GLU A 583 55.93 -22.14 13.78
CA GLU A 583 55.34 -22.79 14.96
C GLU A 583 54.08 -22.05 15.43
N LYS A 584 54.06 -20.72 15.38
CA LYS A 584 52.86 -19.93 15.65
C LYS A 584 51.76 -20.20 14.62
N ALA A 585 52.09 -20.23 13.33
CA ALA A 585 51.17 -20.59 12.25
C ALA A 585 50.58 -22.00 12.46
N LEU A 586 51.43 -22.99 12.80
CA LEU A 586 51.00 -24.37 13.05
C LEU A 586 50.10 -24.50 14.29
N LYS A 587 50.22 -23.62 15.28
CA LYS A 587 49.27 -23.60 16.42
C LYS A 587 47.86 -23.19 15.99
N LEU A 588 47.75 -22.34 14.97
CA LEU A 588 46.47 -21.91 14.41
C LEU A 588 45.93 -22.94 13.40
N ASP A 589 46.80 -23.57 12.62
CA ASP A 589 46.46 -24.66 11.70
C ASP A 589 47.27 -25.93 11.97
N SER A 590 46.88 -26.66 13.02
CA SER A 590 47.60 -27.86 13.47
C SER A 590 47.61 -29.03 12.48
N ALA A 591 46.76 -28.99 11.46
CA ALA A 591 46.66 -30.01 10.42
C ALA A 591 47.61 -29.75 9.24
N ASN A 592 48.24 -28.58 9.17
CA ASN A 592 49.08 -28.20 8.03
C ASN A 592 50.38 -29.02 7.94
N GLU A 593 50.41 -29.98 7.03
CA GLU A 593 51.58 -30.84 6.79
C GLU A 593 52.76 -30.08 6.15
N SER A 594 52.50 -28.99 5.42
CA SER A 594 53.54 -28.13 4.85
C SER A 594 54.34 -27.46 5.96
N LEU A 595 53.65 -26.84 6.92
CA LEU A 595 54.28 -26.21 8.08
C LEU A 595 55.08 -27.21 8.94
N LYS A 596 54.53 -28.41 9.20
CA LYS A 596 55.27 -29.48 9.90
C LYS A 596 56.57 -29.84 9.17
N LYS A 597 56.54 -29.91 7.84
CA LYS A 597 57.73 -30.18 7.03
C LYS A 597 58.73 -29.03 7.07
N LYS A 598 58.26 -27.78 6.94
CA LYS A 598 59.12 -26.57 7.02
C LYS A 598 59.88 -26.51 8.35
N ILE A 599 59.19 -26.72 9.47
CA ILE A 599 59.78 -26.72 10.82
C ILE A 599 60.80 -27.87 10.99
N SER A 600 60.46 -29.08 10.55
CA SER A 600 61.31 -30.26 10.78
C SER A 600 62.53 -30.32 9.85
N THR A 601 62.42 -29.82 8.62
CA THR A 601 63.49 -29.90 7.62
C THR A 601 64.27 -28.59 7.46
N GLY A 602 63.70 -27.46 7.86
CA GLY A 602 64.28 -26.14 7.60
C GLY A 602 64.37 -25.83 6.11
N ILE A 603 63.43 -26.31 5.30
CA ILE A 603 63.37 -26.11 3.85
C ILE A 603 61.97 -25.61 3.49
N ILE A 604 61.90 -24.53 2.69
CA ILE A 604 60.67 -24.02 2.07
C ILE A 604 60.52 -24.48 0.62
#